data_AF-A0A2I3S5X4-F1
#
_entry.id   AF-A0A2I3S5X4-F1
#
_cell.length_a   1.000
_cell.length_b   1.000
_cell.length_c   1.000
_cell.angle_alpha   90.00
_cell.angle_beta   90.00
_cell.angle_gamma   90.00
#
_symmetry.space_group_name_H-M   'P 1'
#
loop_
_entity.id
_entity.type
_entity.pdbx_description
1 polymer ?
#
loop_
_entity_poly.entity_id
_entity_poly.type
_entity_poly.pdbx_seq_one_letter_code
_entity_poly.pdbx_strand_id
1 'polypeptide(L)'
;MPAHLLQDHISSSYTTTTTITAPPSRVPQNGGDKLETTPLYLEEDIRPDIKDDIYNPTYKDKEGPSPKVEYVWRNIILMSLLHLGALNGITLIPTCNLYTWLWGVFYYFISALGITAGAHRLWTRLPLWLFLVIANTMAFQNDVYEWARDHRAHHKFSETHKGSALDLSDLEAEKLVMFQRRYYKPGLLLMCFILPTLVPWCFWGETFQNSVFVATFLRYAVVLNATWLVNSAAHLFGYRPYDKNISLRENILVSLGAVGESHSFPYDCSASEYRWHINFTTFFIDCMAALGLAYDQKKVSKAAILARIKRTGEGNYKSGGVWGPSGSFFKSQPGRGFNVCLLSTE
;
A
#
# COMPACT_ATOMS: atom_id res chain seq x y z
N MET A 1 -27.32 -37.16 39.32
CA MET A 1 -27.09 -37.25 40.79
C MET A 1 -26.82 -38.70 41.14
N PRO A 2 -26.04 -38.99 42.20
CA PRO A 2 -24.81 -38.34 42.70
C PRO A 2 -23.77 -39.46 43.07
N ALA A 3 -22.61 -39.30 43.71
CA ALA A 3 -22.13 -38.39 44.77
C ALA A 3 -20.58 -38.34 44.73
N HIS A 4 -19.88 -37.21 44.85
CA HIS A 4 -19.73 -36.23 45.96
C HIS A 4 -18.79 -36.67 47.11
N LEU A 5 -18.00 -35.67 47.57
CA LEU A 5 -17.22 -35.51 48.84
C LEU A 5 -15.69 -35.68 48.68
N LEU A 6 -14.79 -34.73 48.98
CA LEU A 6 -14.74 -33.50 49.82
C LEU A 6 -13.81 -32.46 49.13
N GLN A 7 -14.09 -31.15 48.98
CA GLN A 7 -14.34 -30.00 49.88
C GLN A 7 -13.15 -29.52 50.76
N ASP A 8 -12.58 -28.40 50.31
CA ASP A 8 -11.98 -27.20 50.96
C ASP A 8 -11.58 -27.22 52.44
N HIS A 9 -10.39 -26.63 52.72
CA HIS A 9 -10.17 -25.76 53.87
C HIS A 9 -9.01 -24.72 53.64
N ILE A 10 -9.40 -23.45 53.48
CA ILE A 10 -9.00 -22.26 54.28
C ILE A 10 -7.56 -21.65 54.24
N SER A 11 -7.56 -20.31 54.08
CA SER A 11 -6.62 -19.25 54.55
C SER A 11 -5.40 -18.92 53.68
N SER A 12 -5.41 -17.81 52.94
CA SER A 12 -5.10 -16.41 53.36
C SER A 12 -3.63 -16.15 53.69
N SER A 13 -3.11 -15.12 53.01
CA SER A 13 -2.03 -14.19 53.39
C SER A 13 -0.63 -14.76 53.62
N TYR A 14 0.32 -14.44 52.73
CA TYR A 14 1.44 -13.53 53.03
C TYR A 14 1.97 -12.90 51.73
N THR A 15 1.78 -11.59 51.63
CA THR A 15 2.40 -10.69 50.66
C THR A 15 3.83 -10.43 51.12
N THR A 16 4.84 -10.82 50.33
CA THR A 16 6.22 -10.34 50.53
C THR A 16 6.54 -9.32 49.45
N THR A 17 6.37 -8.05 49.82
CA THR A 17 6.91 -6.90 49.12
C THR A 17 8.43 -6.90 49.30
N THR A 18 9.18 -7.22 48.24
CA THR A 18 10.64 -6.98 48.21
C THR A 18 10.91 -5.76 47.35
N THR A 19 10.96 -4.61 48.01
CA THR A 19 11.51 -3.35 47.51
C THR A 19 13.01 -3.55 47.27
N ILE A 20 13.45 -3.55 46.01
CA ILE A 20 14.88 -3.50 45.67
C ILE A 20 15.31 -2.03 45.73
N THR A 21 15.94 -1.65 46.84
CA THR A 21 16.61 -0.36 47.03
C THR A 21 17.97 -0.40 46.32
N ALA A 22 18.20 0.50 45.37
CA ALA A 22 19.51 0.66 44.72
C ALA A 22 20.51 1.35 45.67
N PRO A 23 21.80 0.93 45.72
CA PRO A 23 22.81 1.56 46.56
C PRO A 23 23.37 2.86 45.92
N PRO A 24 23.82 3.83 46.74
CA PRO A 24 24.31 5.11 46.22
C PRO A 24 25.76 4.99 45.77
N SER A 25 26.02 5.03 44.47
CA SER A 25 27.38 5.12 43.93
C SER A 25 27.78 6.60 43.77
N ARG A 26 28.71 7.04 44.61
CA ARG A 26 29.43 8.32 44.53
C ARG A 26 30.14 8.45 43.17
N VAL A 27 29.92 9.56 42.47
CA VAL A 27 30.64 9.95 41.25
C VAL A 27 31.83 10.85 41.65
N PRO A 28 33.07 10.57 41.24
CA PRO A 28 34.14 11.56 41.24
C PRO A 28 33.95 12.50 40.04
N GLN A 29 33.91 13.81 40.30
CA GLN A 29 33.98 14.81 39.24
C GLN A 29 35.35 14.76 38.56
N ASN A 30 35.37 14.61 37.23
CA ASN A 30 36.49 15.07 36.43
C ASN A 30 35.99 15.52 35.05
N GLY A 31 36.33 16.76 34.70
CA GLY A 31 35.86 17.47 33.52
C GLY A 31 36.40 16.90 32.21
N GLY A 32 35.55 16.97 31.20
CA GLY A 32 35.84 16.64 29.81
C GLY A 32 34.53 16.64 29.04
N ASP A 33 34.37 17.62 28.16
CA ASP A 33 33.19 17.82 27.31
C ASP A 33 32.79 16.53 26.59
N LYS A 34 31.81 15.82 27.16
CA LYS A 34 31.06 14.78 26.46
C LYS A 34 29.81 15.42 25.91
N LEU A 35 29.85 15.67 24.61
CA LEU A 35 28.68 15.84 23.76
C LEU A 35 27.66 14.76 24.15
N GLU A 36 26.59 15.16 24.85
CA GLU A 36 25.44 14.32 25.11
C GLU A 36 24.96 13.77 23.77
N THR A 37 25.25 12.49 23.53
CA THR A 37 24.55 11.73 22.50
C THR A 37 23.17 11.43 23.07
N THR A 38 22.27 12.41 22.95
CA THR A 38 20.84 12.20 23.12
C THR A 38 20.46 10.96 22.31
N PRO A 39 19.81 9.95 22.91
CA PRO A 39 19.39 8.76 22.17
C PRO A 39 18.48 9.21 21.03
N LEU A 40 18.96 9.01 19.81
CA LEU A 40 18.36 9.47 18.59
C LEU A 40 17.07 8.66 18.38
N TYR A 41 15.95 9.26 18.81
CA TYR A 41 14.54 8.94 18.54
C TYR A 41 14.25 7.48 18.13
N LEU A 42 13.55 6.74 19.02
CA LEU A 42 12.72 5.61 18.58
C LEU A 42 11.90 6.10 17.38
N GLU A 43 11.97 5.40 16.23
CA GLU A 43 10.95 5.54 15.20
C GLU A 43 9.59 5.39 15.91
N GLU A 44 8.77 6.43 15.97
CA GLU A 44 7.44 6.35 16.59
C GLU A 44 6.66 5.24 15.88
N ASP A 45 6.29 4.20 16.63
CA ASP A 45 5.45 3.12 16.12
C ASP A 45 4.01 3.63 16.01
N ILE A 46 3.70 4.25 14.87
CA ILE A 46 2.38 4.85 14.58
C ILE A 46 1.31 3.75 14.42
N ARG A 47 1.72 2.50 14.09
CA ARG A 47 0.81 1.36 13.87
C ARG A 47 1.29 0.11 14.64
N PRO A 48 1.10 0.08 15.97
CA PRO A 48 1.53 -1.07 16.77
C PRO A 48 0.66 -2.32 16.56
N ASP A 49 -0.53 -2.17 15.99
CA ASP A 49 -1.57 -3.19 15.84
C ASP A 49 -1.30 -4.20 14.71
N ILE A 50 -0.55 -3.82 13.67
CA ILE A 50 -0.21 -4.69 12.53
C ILE A 50 1.29 -4.56 12.29
N LYS A 51 2.02 -5.69 12.40
CA LYS A 51 3.48 -5.76 12.21
C LYS A 51 3.91 -6.76 11.14
N ASP A 52 2.97 -7.49 10.57
CA ASP A 52 3.23 -8.56 9.61
C ASP A 52 3.54 -8.07 8.19
N ASP A 53 3.46 -6.76 7.96
CA ASP A 53 3.90 -6.05 6.76
C ASP A 53 5.26 -5.36 6.95
N ILE A 54 5.92 -5.52 8.11
CA ILE A 54 7.24 -4.94 8.36
C ILE A 54 8.32 -5.85 7.78
N TYR A 55 9.17 -5.27 6.92
CA TYR A 55 10.31 -5.97 6.32
C TYR A 55 11.25 -6.54 7.39
N ASN A 56 11.60 -7.83 7.27
CA ASN A 56 12.49 -8.50 8.21
C ASN A 56 13.87 -8.81 7.56
N PRO A 57 14.92 -8.03 7.87
CA PRO A 57 16.24 -8.21 7.27
C PRO A 57 17.01 -9.45 7.77
N THR A 58 16.52 -10.11 8.83
CA THR A 58 17.16 -11.33 9.36
C THR A 58 16.86 -12.55 8.49
N TYR A 59 15.85 -12.49 7.64
CA TYR A 59 15.49 -13.58 6.77
C TYR A 59 16.28 -13.50 5.46
N LYS A 60 16.99 -14.57 5.13
CA LYS A 60 17.68 -14.78 3.85
C LYS A 60 17.35 -16.17 3.36
N ASP A 61 17.31 -16.34 2.05
CA ASP A 61 17.11 -17.66 1.47
C ASP A 61 18.23 -18.61 1.90
N LYS A 62 17.84 -19.86 2.14
CA LYS A 62 18.83 -20.92 2.39
C LYS A 62 19.67 -21.08 1.12
N GLU A 63 20.99 -21.13 1.29
CA GLU A 63 21.89 -21.40 0.17
C GLU A 63 21.58 -22.79 -0.42
N GLY A 64 21.22 -22.81 -1.71
CA GLY A 64 20.83 -24.01 -2.43
C GLY A 64 20.27 -23.68 -3.82
N PRO A 65 20.16 -24.66 -4.72
CA PRO A 65 19.52 -24.45 -6.01
C PRO A 65 18.05 -24.09 -5.78
N SER A 66 17.58 -23.03 -6.44
CA SER A 66 16.18 -22.65 -6.38
C SER A 66 15.30 -23.78 -6.93
N PRO A 67 14.13 -24.02 -6.33
CA PRO A 67 13.20 -25.04 -6.83
C PRO A 67 12.81 -24.72 -8.28
N LYS A 68 12.64 -25.77 -9.10
CA LYS A 68 12.19 -25.61 -10.48
C LYS A 68 10.79 -25.00 -10.50
N VAL A 69 10.55 -24.07 -11.41
CA VAL A 69 9.23 -23.46 -11.60
C VAL A 69 8.27 -24.49 -12.17
N GLU A 70 7.13 -24.71 -11.50
CA GLU A 70 6.05 -25.55 -11.99
C GLU A 70 5.02 -24.72 -12.76
N TYR A 71 4.75 -25.10 -14.01
CA TYR A 71 3.81 -24.36 -14.86
C TYR A 71 2.36 -24.72 -14.57
N VAL A 72 1.55 -23.71 -14.28
CA VAL A 72 0.10 -23.84 -14.13
C VAL A 72 -0.60 -23.50 -15.45
N TRP A 73 -0.72 -24.49 -16.34
CA TRP A 73 -1.22 -24.31 -17.71
C TRP A 73 -2.59 -23.65 -17.81
N ARG A 74 -3.51 -23.93 -16.88
CA ARG A 74 -4.82 -23.28 -16.83
C ARG A 74 -4.69 -21.76 -16.77
N ASN A 75 -3.78 -21.25 -15.94
CA ASN A 75 -3.58 -19.82 -15.79
C ASN A 75 -2.91 -19.23 -17.04
N ILE A 76 -1.93 -19.93 -17.61
CA ILE A 76 -1.24 -19.52 -18.84
C ILE A 76 -2.24 -19.35 -20.00
N ILE A 77 -3.12 -20.33 -20.18
CA ILE A 77 -4.12 -20.31 -21.26
C ILE A 77 -5.13 -19.17 -21.03
N LEU A 78 -5.71 -19.07 -19.83
CA LEU A 78 -6.70 -18.02 -19.53
C LEU A 78 -6.09 -16.62 -19.67
N MET A 79 -4.84 -16.44 -19.23
CA MET A 79 -4.17 -15.15 -19.32
C MET A 79 -3.83 -14.79 -20.77
N SER A 80 -3.39 -15.77 -21.56
CA SER A 80 -3.19 -15.59 -23.01
C SER A 80 -4.48 -15.17 -23.71
N LEU A 81 -5.59 -15.86 -23.43
CA LEU A 81 -6.89 -15.57 -24.04
C LEU A 81 -7.40 -14.18 -23.66
N LEU A 82 -7.24 -13.77 -22.40
CA LEU A 82 -7.60 -12.43 -21.94
C LEU A 82 -6.85 -11.35 -22.72
N HIS A 83 -5.54 -11.50 -22.88
CA HIS A 83 -4.71 -10.50 -23.57
C HIS A 83 -4.96 -10.48 -25.08
N LEU A 84 -5.24 -11.63 -25.70
CA LEU A 84 -5.70 -11.68 -27.09
C LEU A 84 -7.04 -10.97 -27.27
N GLY A 85 -7.97 -11.16 -26.33
CA GLY A 85 -9.24 -10.42 -26.29
C GLY A 85 -9.03 -8.91 -26.12
N ALA A 86 -8.12 -8.50 -25.24
CA ALA A 86 -7.76 -7.10 -25.04
C ALA A 86 -7.15 -6.48 -26.31
N LEU A 87 -6.25 -7.18 -27.01
CA LEU A 87 -5.68 -6.74 -28.28
C LEU A 87 -6.78 -6.53 -29.35
N ASN A 88 -7.76 -7.43 -29.40
CA ASN A 88 -8.95 -7.23 -30.24
C ASN A 88 -9.79 -6.03 -29.78
N GLY A 89 -9.91 -5.78 -28.48
CA GLY A 89 -10.56 -4.59 -27.94
C GLY A 89 -9.90 -3.29 -28.41
N ILE A 90 -8.56 -3.26 -28.53
CA ILE A 90 -7.82 -2.08 -29.00
C ILE A 90 -8.19 -1.72 -30.45
N THR A 91 -8.48 -2.70 -31.30
CA THR A 91 -8.87 -2.42 -32.70
C THR A 91 -10.32 -1.91 -32.81
N LEU A 92 -11.16 -2.19 -31.80
CA LEU A 92 -12.58 -1.81 -31.72
C LEU A 92 -12.82 -0.48 -31.00
N ILE A 93 -11.81 0.06 -30.31
CA ILE A 93 -11.81 1.38 -29.65
C ILE A 93 -12.44 2.49 -30.51
N PRO A 94 -12.07 2.66 -31.80
CA PRO A 94 -12.59 3.76 -32.62
C PRO A 94 -14.06 3.61 -33.01
N THR A 95 -14.62 2.40 -32.91
CA THR A 95 -16.01 2.11 -33.27
C THR A 95 -16.95 2.17 -32.07
N CYS A 96 -16.41 2.39 -30.86
CA CYS A 96 -17.19 2.45 -29.63
C CYS A 96 -17.90 3.79 -29.46
N ASN A 97 -19.08 3.74 -28.83
CA ASN A 97 -19.78 4.93 -28.36
C ASN A 97 -18.95 5.64 -27.26
N LEU A 98 -19.00 6.97 -27.22
CA LEU A 98 -18.39 7.77 -26.17
C LEU A 98 -18.80 7.32 -24.75
N TYR A 99 -20.05 6.89 -24.56
CA TYR A 99 -20.50 6.38 -23.26
C TYR A 99 -19.80 5.09 -22.84
N THR A 100 -19.42 4.23 -23.80
CA THR A 100 -18.64 3.01 -23.53
C THR A 100 -17.23 3.35 -23.08
N TRP A 101 -16.64 4.39 -23.64
CA TRP A 101 -15.36 4.93 -23.19
C TRP A 101 -15.42 5.47 -21.77
N LEU A 102 -16.39 6.36 -21.50
CA LEU A 102 -16.60 6.92 -20.17
C LEU A 102 -16.89 5.83 -19.14
N TRP A 103 -17.68 4.82 -19.52
CA TRP A 103 -17.95 3.65 -18.70
C TRP A 103 -16.68 2.86 -18.40
N GLY A 104 -15.86 2.57 -19.40
CA GLY A 104 -14.59 1.85 -19.21
C GLY A 104 -13.63 2.59 -18.26
N VAL A 105 -13.51 3.92 -18.43
CA VAL A 105 -12.70 4.78 -17.55
C VAL A 105 -13.27 4.79 -16.12
N PHE A 106 -14.58 4.97 -15.96
CA PHE A 106 -15.23 4.91 -14.66
C PHE A 106 -14.98 3.56 -13.97
N TYR A 107 -15.21 2.45 -14.69
CA TYR A 107 -15.03 1.09 -14.16
C TYR A 107 -13.57 0.82 -13.78
N TYR A 108 -12.62 1.35 -14.55
CA TYR A 108 -11.19 1.31 -14.24
C TYR A 108 -10.89 1.97 -12.89
N PHE A 109 -11.32 3.23 -12.69
CA PHE A 109 -11.04 3.95 -11.45
C PHE A 109 -11.68 3.30 -10.23
N ILE A 110 -12.92 2.82 -10.33
CA ILE A 110 -13.58 2.11 -9.23
C ILE A 110 -12.82 0.81 -8.91
N SER A 111 -12.45 0.03 -9.92
CA SER A 111 -11.67 -1.20 -9.72
C SER A 111 -10.31 -0.90 -9.08
N ALA A 112 -9.63 0.16 -9.53
CA ALA A 112 -8.36 0.59 -8.96
C ALA A 112 -8.50 0.98 -7.48
N LEU A 113 -9.51 1.77 -7.11
CA LEU A 113 -9.80 2.09 -5.70
C LEU A 113 -10.04 0.83 -4.85
N GLY A 114 -10.67 -0.19 -5.42
CA GLY A 114 -10.87 -1.48 -4.74
C GLY A 114 -9.58 -2.21 -4.38
N ILE A 115 -8.51 -2.01 -5.17
CA ILE A 115 -7.18 -2.56 -4.88
C ILE A 115 -6.42 -1.63 -3.91
N THR A 116 -6.33 -0.34 -4.24
CA THR A 116 -5.45 0.62 -3.56
C THR A 116 -5.99 1.11 -2.21
N ALA A 117 -7.29 1.42 -2.13
CA ALA A 117 -7.93 1.86 -0.88
C ALA A 117 -8.42 0.67 -0.04
N GLY A 118 -8.83 -0.43 -0.69
CA GLY A 118 -9.52 -1.56 -0.05
C GLY A 118 -8.64 -2.48 0.77
N ALA A 119 -7.44 -2.82 0.28
CA ALA A 119 -6.66 -3.91 0.86
C ALA A 119 -5.68 -3.49 1.97
N HIS A 120 -5.48 -2.18 2.19
CA HIS A 120 -4.44 -1.64 3.08
C HIS A 120 -4.95 -0.96 4.37
N ARG A 121 -6.27 -0.76 4.53
CA ARG A 121 -6.78 0.32 5.39
C ARG A 121 -8.02 -0.13 6.17
N LEU A 122 -7.79 -0.65 7.38
CA LEU A 122 -8.77 -1.38 8.21
C LEU A 122 -9.78 -0.47 8.96
N TRP A 123 -9.70 0.86 8.89
CA TRP A 123 -10.53 1.77 9.70
C TRP A 123 -11.55 2.55 8.87
N THR A 124 -12.61 1.87 8.42
CA THR A 124 -13.73 2.54 7.76
C THR A 124 -15.08 2.07 8.25
N ARG A 125 -16.11 2.91 8.08
CA ARG A 125 -17.49 2.55 8.37
C ARG A 125 -18.04 1.58 7.32
N LEU A 126 -19.01 0.77 7.73
CA LEU A 126 -19.66 -0.25 6.90
C LEU A 126 -20.00 0.17 5.45
N PRO A 127 -20.54 1.38 5.17
CA PRO A 127 -20.87 1.76 3.79
C PRO A 127 -19.64 1.86 2.87
N LEU A 128 -18.53 2.41 3.39
CA LEU A 128 -17.28 2.51 2.64
C LEU A 128 -16.65 1.14 2.45
N TRP A 129 -16.71 0.30 3.47
CA TRP A 129 -16.22 -1.07 3.40
C TRP A 129 -16.98 -1.93 2.38
N LEU A 130 -18.30 -1.83 2.35
CA LEU A 130 -19.12 -2.49 1.33
C LEU A 130 -18.75 -2.03 -0.08
N PHE A 131 -18.58 -0.72 -0.27
CA PHE A 131 -18.12 -0.16 -1.54
C PHE A 131 -16.75 -0.73 -1.94
N LEU A 132 -15.77 -0.74 -1.04
CA LEU A 132 -14.41 -1.20 -1.33
C LEU A 132 -14.36 -2.70 -1.63
N VAL A 133 -15.14 -3.52 -0.94
CA VAL A 133 -15.23 -4.97 -1.21
C VAL A 133 -15.88 -5.25 -2.56
N ILE A 134 -16.92 -4.50 -2.94
CA ILE A 134 -17.53 -4.60 -4.27
C ILE A 134 -16.53 -4.16 -5.35
N ALA A 135 -15.87 -3.02 -5.14
CA ALA A 135 -14.84 -2.47 -6.02
C ALA A 135 -13.66 -3.45 -6.21
N ASN A 136 -13.21 -4.09 -5.15
CA ASN A 136 -12.17 -5.13 -5.21
C ASN A 136 -12.64 -6.35 -6.04
N THR A 137 -13.91 -6.73 -5.89
CA THR A 137 -14.51 -7.81 -6.69
C THR A 137 -14.61 -7.47 -8.18
N MET A 138 -14.79 -6.19 -8.53
CA MET A 138 -14.75 -5.70 -9.92
C MET A 138 -13.33 -5.80 -10.52
N ALA A 139 -12.29 -5.68 -9.69
CA ALA A 139 -10.90 -5.70 -10.12
C ALA A 139 -10.35 -7.09 -10.43
N PHE A 140 -10.96 -8.15 -9.88
CA PHE A 140 -10.51 -9.55 -10.02
C PHE A 140 -8.99 -9.67 -9.81
N GLN A 141 -8.54 -9.52 -8.57
CA GLN A 141 -7.17 -9.84 -8.17
C GLN A 141 -7.18 -10.75 -6.93
N ASN A 142 -7.99 -11.81 -6.97
CA ASN A 142 -8.34 -12.65 -5.82
C ASN A 142 -9.20 -11.91 -4.77
N ASP A 143 -9.72 -12.66 -3.80
CA ASP A 143 -10.47 -12.07 -2.69
C ASP A 143 -9.55 -11.31 -1.73
N VAL A 144 -10.11 -10.38 -0.96
CA VAL A 144 -9.33 -9.49 -0.07
C VAL A 144 -8.44 -10.29 0.89
N TYR A 145 -8.90 -11.42 1.39
CA TYR A 145 -8.12 -12.27 2.31
C TYR A 145 -6.86 -12.83 1.64
N GLU A 146 -7.02 -13.42 0.45
CA GLU A 146 -5.88 -13.97 -0.31
C GLU A 146 -4.91 -12.88 -0.76
N TRP A 147 -5.44 -11.75 -1.25
CA TRP A 147 -4.62 -10.62 -1.66
C TRP A 147 -3.82 -10.05 -0.49
N ALA A 148 -4.45 -9.80 0.66
CA ALA A 148 -3.80 -9.23 1.84
C ALA A 148 -2.75 -10.18 2.43
N ARG A 149 -3.01 -11.50 2.43
CA ARG A 149 -2.02 -12.51 2.82
C ARG A 149 -0.78 -12.43 1.94
N ASP A 150 -0.96 -12.48 0.62
CA ASP A 150 0.15 -12.52 -0.33
C ASP A 150 0.93 -11.19 -0.31
N HIS A 151 0.22 -10.08 -0.09
CA HIS A 151 0.80 -8.76 0.03
C HIS A 151 1.60 -8.55 1.33
N ARG A 152 1.08 -9.00 2.49
CA ARG A 152 1.85 -9.03 3.76
C ARG A 152 3.12 -9.88 3.62
N ALA A 153 3.00 -11.03 2.96
CA ALA A 153 4.16 -11.89 2.68
C ALA A 153 5.19 -11.19 1.80
N HIS A 154 4.73 -10.50 0.75
CA HIS A 154 5.58 -9.71 -0.13
C HIS A 154 6.36 -8.65 0.65
N HIS A 155 5.74 -7.89 1.54
CA HIS A 155 6.43 -6.89 2.34
C HIS A 155 7.41 -7.48 3.37
N LYS A 156 7.00 -8.51 4.11
CA LYS A 156 7.81 -9.11 5.18
C LYS A 156 9.03 -9.87 4.65
N PHE A 157 8.87 -10.52 3.50
CA PHE A 157 9.84 -11.44 2.89
C PHE A 157 10.30 -11.00 1.50
N SER A 158 10.20 -9.69 1.22
CA SER A 158 10.65 -9.10 -0.05
C SER A 158 12.03 -9.65 -0.42
N GLU A 159 12.18 -10.11 -1.66
CA GLU A 159 13.42 -10.73 -2.20
C GLU A 159 13.76 -12.13 -1.69
N THR A 160 12.79 -12.91 -1.19
CA THR A 160 13.04 -14.29 -0.73
C THR A 160 12.00 -15.32 -1.19
N HIS A 161 12.34 -16.61 -1.16
CA HIS A 161 11.54 -17.72 -1.69
C HIS A 161 10.53 -18.33 -0.70
N LYS A 162 10.31 -17.75 0.47
CA LYS A 162 9.54 -18.39 1.54
C LYS A 162 8.12 -17.86 1.68
N GLY A 163 7.15 -18.78 1.65
CA GLY A 163 5.83 -18.56 2.26
C GLY A 163 5.93 -18.78 3.77
N SER A 164 5.41 -17.85 4.57
CA SER A 164 5.44 -17.95 6.04
C SER A 164 4.05 -17.93 6.64
N ALA A 165 3.93 -18.44 7.87
CA ALA A 165 2.77 -18.19 8.72
C ALA A 165 2.75 -16.69 9.10
N LEU A 166 1.78 -15.97 8.55
CA LEU A 166 1.43 -14.60 8.92
C LEU A 166 0.21 -14.67 9.83
N ASP A 167 0.08 -13.72 10.77
CA ASP A 167 -1.18 -13.54 11.45
C ASP A 167 -2.19 -12.91 10.49
N LEU A 168 -3.34 -13.58 10.35
CA LEU A 168 -4.47 -13.15 9.53
C LEU A 168 -5.77 -13.11 10.35
N SER A 169 -5.67 -13.25 11.68
CA SER A 169 -6.82 -13.29 12.58
C SER A 169 -7.69 -12.03 12.49
N ASP A 170 -7.09 -10.88 12.15
CA ASP A 170 -7.79 -9.62 11.89
C ASP A 170 -8.70 -9.70 10.66
N LEU A 171 -8.27 -10.38 9.60
CA LEU A 171 -9.07 -10.60 8.40
C LEU A 171 -10.14 -11.69 8.61
N GLU A 172 -9.82 -12.73 9.40
CA GLU A 172 -10.75 -13.81 9.74
C GLU A 172 -11.90 -13.34 10.64
N ALA A 173 -11.61 -12.43 11.57
CA ALA A 173 -12.61 -11.84 12.47
C ALA A 173 -13.64 -10.99 11.71
N GLU A 174 -13.29 -10.54 10.51
CA GLU A 174 -14.03 -9.52 9.80
C GLU A 174 -15.01 -10.14 8.78
N LYS A 175 -16.29 -10.02 9.14
CA LYS A 175 -17.38 -10.78 8.50
C LYS A 175 -17.54 -10.44 7.03
N LEU A 176 -17.33 -9.20 6.62
CA LEU A 176 -17.53 -8.80 5.23
C LEU A 176 -16.44 -9.36 4.31
N VAL A 177 -15.17 -9.43 4.78
CA VAL A 177 -14.07 -10.08 4.06
C VAL A 177 -14.36 -11.56 3.87
N MET A 178 -14.79 -12.23 4.95
CA MET A 178 -15.13 -13.66 4.87
C MET A 178 -16.38 -13.93 4.03
N PHE A 179 -17.35 -13.00 4.00
CA PHE A 179 -18.49 -13.05 3.09
C PHE A 179 -18.05 -12.94 1.63
N GLN A 180 -17.19 -11.97 1.30
CA GLN A 180 -16.65 -11.82 -0.06
C GLN A 180 -15.93 -13.10 -0.47
N ARG A 181 -15.04 -13.64 0.37
CA ARG A 181 -14.31 -14.88 0.12
C ARG A 181 -15.24 -16.05 -0.19
N ARG A 182 -16.32 -16.21 0.59
CA ARG A 182 -17.32 -17.28 0.39
C ARG A 182 -18.06 -17.15 -0.95
N TYR A 183 -18.36 -15.93 -1.38
CA TYR A 183 -19.14 -15.65 -2.59
C TYR A 183 -18.32 -15.05 -3.73
N TYR A 184 -16.98 -15.22 -3.69
CA TYR A 184 -16.08 -14.54 -4.61
C TYR A 184 -16.32 -14.95 -6.07
N LYS A 185 -16.51 -16.25 -6.33
CA LYS A 185 -16.74 -16.78 -7.69
C LYS A 185 -18.01 -16.24 -8.37
N PRO A 186 -19.21 -16.27 -7.75
CA PRO A 186 -20.37 -15.62 -8.36
C PRO A 186 -20.20 -14.10 -8.42
N GLY A 187 -19.60 -13.49 -7.38
CA GLY A 187 -19.35 -12.05 -7.33
C GLY A 187 -18.47 -11.54 -8.46
N LEU A 188 -17.34 -12.19 -8.73
CA LEU A 188 -16.42 -11.80 -9.81
C LEU A 188 -17.06 -11.99 -11.19
N LEU A 189 -17.85 -13.05 -11.40
CA LEU A 189 -18.53 -13.25 -12.69
C LEU A 189 -19.51 -12.12 -12.95
N LEU A 190 -20.29 -11.75 -11.94
CA LEU A 190 -21.22 -10.64 -12.03
C LEU A 190 -20.50 -9.30 -12.24
N MET A 191 -19.59 -8.95 -11.33
CA MET A 191 -19.03 -7.60 -11.25
C MET A 191 -17.91 -7.33 -12.26
N CYS A 192 -17.10 -8.34 -12.61
CA CYS A 192 -15.96 -8.15 -13.53
C CYS A 192 -16.31 -8.46 -14.99
N PHE A 193 -17.33 -9.29 -15.27
CA PHE A 193 -17.65 -9.70 -16.65
C PHE A 193 -19.07 -9.37 -17.09
N ILE A 194 -20.09 -9.81 -16.34
CA ILE A 194 -21.49 -9.67 -16.76
C ILE A 194 -21.92 -8.21 -16.74
N LEU A 195 -21.79 -7.54 -15.59
CA LEU A 195 -22.22 -6.14 -15.42
C LEU A 195 -21.51 -5.18 -16.40
N PRO A 196 -20.17 -5.16 -16.52
CA PRO A 196 -19.50 -4.23 -17.43
C PRO A 196 -19.81 -4.49 -18.91
N THR A 197 -20.27 -5.70 -19.27
CA THR A 197 -20.72 -6.04 -20.62
C THR A 197 -22.17 -5.66 -20.86
N LEU A 198 -23.08 -5.94 -19.93
CA LEU A 198 -24.51 -5.72 -20.12
C LEU A 198 -24.89 -4.23 -20.05
N VAL A 199 -24.22 -3.43 -19.20
CA VAL A 199 -24.57 -2.01 -19.07
C VAL A 199 -24.43 -1.27 -20.41
N PRO A 200 -23.29 -1.33 -21.13
CA PRO A 200 -23.18 -0.64 -22.41
C PRO A 200 -24.17 -1.14 -23.47
N TRP A 201 -24.37 -2.46 -23.50
CA TRP A 201 -25.26 -3.10 -24.46
C TRP A 201 -26.72 -2.69 -24.26
N CYS A 202 -27.20 -2.63 -23.01
CA CYS A 202 -28.61 -2.37 -22.71
C CYS A 202 -28.96 -0.87 -22.62
N PHE A 203 -28.06 -0.02 -22.11
CA PHE A 203 -28.42 1.36 -21.74
C PHE A 203 -28.18 2.39 -22.84
N TRP A 204 -27.16 2.22 -23.68
CA TRP A 204 -26.85 3.15 -24.77
C TRP A 204 -26.64 2.47 -26.12
N GLY A 205 -27.09 1.22 -26.24
CA GLY A 205 -27.14 0.48 -27.50
C GLY A 205 -25.76 0.20 -28.10
N GLU A 206 -24.72 0.06 -27.27
CA GLU A 206 -23.41 -0.38 -27.74
C GLU A 206 -23.51 -1.79 -28.33
N THR A 207 -22.67 -2.12 -29.31
CA THR A 207 -22.66 -3.50 -29.82
C THR A 207 -22.19 -4.47 -28.72
N PHE A 208 -22.75 -5.68 -28.70
CA PHE A 208 -22.34 -6.69 -27.73
C PHE A 208 -20.83 -6.99 -27.83
N GLN A 209 -20.29 -7.01 -29.05
CA GLN A 209 -18.86 -7.22 -29.30
C GLN A 209 -17.99 -6.12 -28.66
N ASN A 210 -18.32 -4.85 -28.88
CA ASN A 210 -17.60 -3.73 -28.26
C ASN A 210 -17.70 -3.78 -26.73
N SER A 211 -18.88 -4.12 -26.20
CA SER A 211 -19.10 -4.24 -24.76
C SER A 211 -18.22 -5.34 -24.14
N VAL A 212 -18.11 -6.51 -24.79
CA VAL A 212 -17.26 -7.61 -24.31
C VAL A 212 -15.77 -7.28 -24.44
N PHE A 213 -15.31 -6.87 -25.62
CA PHE A 213 -13.87 -6.73 -25.87
C PHE A 213 -13.28 -5.45 -25.30
N VAL A 214 -14.04 -4.34 -25.26
CA VAL A 214 -13.56 -3.03 -24.79
C VAL A 214 -13.91 -2.81 -23.33
N ALA A 215 -15.20 -2.75 -22.98
CA ALA A 215 -15.63 -2.45 -21.61
C ALA A 215 -15.29 -3.56 -20.60
N THR A 216 -15.11 -4.80 -21.08
CA THR A 216 -14.77 -5.95 -20.24
C THR A 216 -13.32 -6.40 -20.38
N PHE A 217 -12.91 -7.01 -21.50
CA PHE A 217 -11.58 -7.63 -21.60
C PHE A 217 -10.43 -6.63 -21.63
N LEU A 218 -10.49 -5.61 -22.49
CA LEU A 218 -9.45 -4.59 -22.55
C LEU A 218 -9.35 -3.84 -21.22
N ARG A 219 -10.47 -3.35 -20.69
CA ARG A 219 -10.51 -2.67 -19.38
C ARG A 219 -9.92 -3.55 -18.27
N TYR A 220 -10.25 -4.84 -18.21
CA TYR A 220 -9.68 -5.75 -17.21
C TYR A 220 -8.17 -5.95 -17.39
N ALA A 221 -7.71 -6.18 -18.62
CA ALA A 221 -6.29 -6.32 -18.92
C ALA A 221 -5.50 -5.05 -18.55
N VAL A 222 -6.07 -3.86 -18.78
CA VAL A 222 -5.45 -2.59 -18.39
C VAL A 222 -5.34 -2.48 -16.86
N VAL A 223 -6.40 -2.83 -16.10
CA VAL A 223 -6.33 -2.86 -14.61
C VAL A 223 -5.23 -3.80 -14.13
N LEU A 224 -5.17 -5.03 -14.65
CA LEU A 224 -4.14 -6.01 -14.25
C LEU A 224 -2.74 -5.51 -14.54
N ASN A 225 -2.47 -5.03 -15.76
CA ASN A 225 -1.14 -4.58 -16.15
C ASN A 225 -0.74 -3.32 -15.36
N ALA A 226 -1.67 -2.40 -15.09
CA ALA A 226 -1.41 -1.25 -14.25
C ALA A 226 -0.98 -1.66 -12.83
N THR A 227 -1.65 -2.65 -12.22
CA THR A 227 -1.24 -3.16 -10.90
C THR A 227 0.07 -3.94 -10.97
N TRP A 228 0.28 -4.76 -11.99
CA TRP A 228 1.50 -5.57 -12.12
C TRP A 228 2.76 -4.74 -12.41
N LEU A 229 2.60 -3.54 -12.99
CA LEU A 229 3.70 -2.58 -13.11
C LEU A 229 4.27 -2.15 -11.75
N VAL A 230 3.46 -2.16 -10.70
CA VAL A 230 3.92 -1.90 -9.32
C VAL A 230 4.89 -3.00 -8.88
N ASN A 231 4.57 -4.26 -9.14
CA ASN A 231 5.41 -5.40 -8.75
C ASN A 231 6.63 -5.61 -9.67
N SER A 232 6.70 -4.93 -10.81
CA SER A 232 7.76 -5.11 -11.81
C SER A 232 8.55 -3.82 -12.04
N ALA A 233 7.94 -2.86 -12.74
CA ALA A 233 8.61 -1.62 -13.08
C ALA A 233 9.01 -0.80 -11.85
N ALA A 234 8.22 -0.77 -10.76
CA ALA A 234 8.59 -0.04 -9.55
C ALA A 234 9.70 -0.71 -8.71
N HIS A 235 10.08 -1.96 -9.01
CA HIS A 235 11.28 -2.57 -8.41
C HIS A 235 12.53 -2.43 -9.30
N LEU A 236 12.35 -2.23 -10.61
CA LEU A 236 13.45 -2.17 -11.59
C LEU A 236 13.85 -0.75 -11.98
N PHE A 237 12.87 0.15 -12.16
CA PHE A 237 13.06 1.45 -12.78
C PHE A 237 12.54 2.58 -11.89
N GLY A 238 13.42 3.54 -11.55
CA GLY A 238 13.09 4.69 -10.71
C GLY A 238 14.18 5.05 -9.70
N TYR A 239 13.87 6.00 -8.84
CA TYR A 239 14.78 6.56 -7.83
C TYR A 239 14.53 5.96 -6.44
N ARG A 240 15.55 5.92 -5.56
CA ARG A 240 15.41 5.42 -4.19
C ARG A 240 15.72 6.51 -3.14
N PRO A 241 14.85 7.53 -3.02
CA PRO A 241 15.13 8.67 -2.16
C PRO A 241 15.17 8.32 -0.66
N TYR A 242 14.41 7.31 -0.21
CA TYR A 242 14.26 7.00 1.22
C TYR A 242 15.19 5.88 1.70
N ASP A 243 15.37 4.82 0.92
CA ASP A 243 16.24 3.69 1.28
C ASP A 243 16.85 3.03 0.03
N LYS A 244 18.18 3.08 -0.07
CA LYS A 244 18.94 2.48 -1.18
C LYS A 244 19.15 0.97 -1.05
N ASN A 245 18.89 0.39 0.13
CA ASN A 245 19.16 -1.02 0.42
C ASN A 245 17.98 -1.93 0.08
N ILE A 246 16.83 -1.34 -0.27
CA ILE A 246 15.64 -2.05 -0.76
C ILE A 246 15.52 -1.89 -2.28
N SER A 247 14.83 -2.83 -2.93
CA SER A 247 14.62 -2.82 -4.39
C SER A 247 13.55 -1.83 -4.84
N LEU A 248 12.71 -1.34 -3.92
CA LEU A 248 11.57 -0.48 -4.22
C LEU A 248 12.02 0.91 -4.69
N ARG A 249 11.44 1.39 -5.80
CA ARG A 249 11.78 2.64 -6.47
C ARG A 249 10.53 3.50 -6.70
N GLU A 250 10.72 4.81 -6.60
CA GLU A 250 9.73 5.81 -6.97
C GLU A 250 9.67 5.94 -8.50
N ASN A 251 8.48 5.72 -9.08
CA ASN A 251 8.25 5.80 -10.52
C ASN A 251 6.90 6.50 -10.82
N ILE A 252 6.99 7.72 -11.33
CA ILE A 252 5.82 8.60 -11.60
C ILE A 252 4.81 7.96 -12.57
N LEU A 253 5.28 7.24 -13.60
CA LEU A 253 4.40 6.61 -14.58
C LEU A 253 3.62 5.44 -13.95
N VAL A 254 4.27 4.70 -13.06
CA VAL A 254 3.60 3.63 -12.30
C VAL A 254 2.60 4.22 -11.32
N SER A 255 2.95 5.30 -10.60
CA SER A 255 2.01 5.97 -9.69
C SER A 255 0.79 6.54 -10.42
N LEU A 256 0.94 7.05 -11.65
CA LEU A 256 -0.19 7.53 -12.46
C LEU A 256 -1.13 6.38 -12.88
N GLY A 257 -0.56 5.26 -13.33
CA GLY A 257 -1.33 4.07 -13.71
C GLY A 257 -2.00 3.40 -12.51
N ALA A 258 -1.26 3.19 -11.43
CA ALA A 258 -1.72 2.55 -10.21
C ALA A 258 -2.41 3.51 -9.22
N VAL A 259 -2.82 4.70 -9.67
CA VAL A 259 -3.68 5.62 -8.90
C VAL A 259 -3.07 6.03 -7.54
N GLY A 260 -1.74 6.13 -7.46
CA GLY A 260 -1.01 6.64 -6.30
C GLY A 260 -0.25 5.64 -5.44
N GLU A 261 -0.15 4.37 -5.85
CA GLU A 261 0.66 3.38 -5.13
C GLU A 261 2.17 3.69 -5.25
N SER A 262 2.80 4.05 -4.12
CA SER A 262 4.25 4.07 -3.94
C SER A 262 4.59 3.37 -2.62
N HIS A 263 5.68 2.60 -2.57
CA HIS A 263 5.89 1.62 -1.49
C HIS A 263 6.92 2.07 -0.44
N SER A 264 7.01 3.37 -0.18
CA SER A 264 8.10 3.90 0.65
C SER A 264 7.89 3.65 2.15
N PHE A 265 6.63 3.57 2.62
CA PHE A 265 6.27 3.29 4.01
C PHE A 265 4.97 2.46 4.08
N PRO A 266 5.01 1.17 4.46
CA PRO A 266 3.85 0.26 4.38
C PRO A 266 2.68 0.68 5.29
N TYR A 267 2.99 1.37 6.40
CA TYR A 267 2.01 1.84 7.37
C TYR A 267 1.42 3.22 7.06
N ASP A 268 1.93 3.96 6.06
CA ASP A 268 1.44 5.30 5.69
C ASP A 268 0.13 5.23 4.87
N CYS A 269 -0.91 5.91 5.34
CA CYS A 269 -2.19 6.01 4.65
C CYS A 269 -2.09 6.73 3.31
N SER A 270 -1.04 7.50 3.03
CA SER A 270 -0.86 8.13 1.73
C SER A 270 -0.16 7.20 0.75
N ALA A 271 0.59 6.20 1.22
CA ALA A 271 1.56 5.47 0.41
C ALA A 271 2.57 6.40 -0.33
N SER A 272 2.60 7.71 -0.07
CA SER A 272 3.43 8.70 -0.77
C SER A 272 3.79 9.85 0.17
N GLU A 273 4.94 10.48 -0.03
CA GLU A 273 5.33 11.68 0.73
C GLU A 273 4.33 12.83 0.47
N TYR A 274 3.96 13.03 -0.79
CA TYR A 274 3.06 14.09 -1.24
C TYR A 274 1.62 13.58 -1.36
N ARG A 275 0.70 14.20 -0.60
CA ARG A 275 -0.67 13.72 -0.35
C ARG A 275 -1.50 13.51 -1.61
N TRP A 276 -1.69 14.54 -2.44
CA TRP A 276 -2.51 14.46 -3.67
C TRP A 276 -1.69 14.49 -4.96
N HIS A 277 -0.38 14.60 -4.85
CA HIS A 277 0.48 14.70 -6.03
C HIS A 277 0.54 13.32 -6.71
N ILE A 278 -0.25 13.15 -7.78
CA ILE A 278 -0.37 11.89 -8.54
C ILE A 278 -0.91 10.74 -7.67
N ASN A 279 -1.76 11.07 -6.69
CA ASN A 279 -2.32 10.10 -5.76
C ASN A 279 -3.81 10.34 -5.53
N PHE A 280 -4.61 9.82 -6.47
CA PHE A 280 -6.07 9.93 -6.44
C PHE A 280 -6.68 9.05 -5.33
N THR A 281 -6.02 7.95 -4.95
CA THR A 281 -6.46 7.09 -3.83
C THR A 281 -6.49 7.89 -2.51
N THR A 282 -5.43 8.65 -2.23
CA THR A 282 -5.37 9.50 -1.03
C THR A 282 -6.40 10.62 -1.06
N PHE A 283 -6.62 11.25 -2.22
CA PHE A 283 -7.70 12.24 -2.37
C PHE A 283 -9.08 11.64 -2.06
N PHE A 284 -9.40 10.47 -2.61
CA PHE A 284 -10.66 9.78 -2.34
C PHE A 284 -10.85 9.51 -0.84
N ILE A 285 -9.79 9.08 -0.15
CA ILE A 285 -9.83 8.77 1.28
C ILE A 285 -9.98 10.02 2.14
N ASP A 286 -9.33 11.12 1.77
CA ASP A 286 -9.54 12.41 2.44
C ASP A 286 -10.99 12.89 2.29
N CYS A 287 -11.60 12.71 1.11
CA CYS A 287 -13.03 12.99 0.93
C CYS A 287 -13.90 12.08 1.81
N MET A 288 -13.60 10.78 1.86
CA MET A 288 -14.36 9.86 2.71
C MET A 288 -14.19 10.16 4.20
N ALA A 289 -13.02 10.63 4.63
CA ALA A 289 -12.80 11.09 5.99
C ALA A 289 -13.55 12.39 6.30
N ALA A 290 -13.60 13.34 5.37
CA ALA A 290 -14.40 14.55 5.50
C ALA A 290 -15.91 14.24 5.63
N LEU A 291 -16.37 13.16 4.98
CA LEU A 291 -17.75 12.64 5.13
C LEU A 291 -17.95 11.79 6.40
N GLY A 292 -16.92 11.59 7.22
CA GLY A 292 -16.96 10.78 8.44
C GLY A 292 -17.12 9.28 8.17
N LEU A 293 -16.73 8.80 6.98
CA LEU A 293 -16.76 7.38 6.59
C LEU A 293 -15.41 6.68 6.81
N ALA A 294 -14.31 7.42 6.84
CA ALA A 294 -12.97 6.94 7.19
C ALA A 294 -12.42 7.72 8.40
N TYR A 295 -11.66 7.07 9.27
CA TYR A 295 -11.04 7.68 10.45
C TYR A 295 -9.66 7.06 10.72
N ASP A 296 -8.92 7.64 11.67
CA ASP A 296 -7.59 7.17 12.10
C ASP A 296 -6.58 7.00 10.95
N GLN A 297 -6.51 8.02 10.08
CA GLN A 297 -5.52 8.05 9.00
C GLN A 297 -4.10 8.22 9.57
N LYS A 298 -3.34 7.13 9.57
CA LYS A 298 -1.94 7.11 10.03
C LYS A 298 -1.02 7.68 8.96
N LYS A 299 -0.28 8.75 9.28
CA LYS A 299 0.69 9.36 8.37
C LYS A 299 2.05 9.50 9.03
N VAL A 300 3.11 9.22 8.29
CA VAL A 300 4.48 9.36 8.79
C VAL A 300 4.81 10.85 8.95
N SER A 301 5.39 11.22 10.09
CA SER A 301 5.79 12.60 10.34
C SER A 301 6.89 13.03 9.36
N LYS A 302 6.85 14.30 8.93
CA LYS A 302 7.90 14.85 8.04
C LYS A 302 9.30 14.70 8.65
N ALA A 303 9.41 14.79 9.97
CA ALA A 303 10.66 14.58 10.70
C ALA A 303 11.19 13.15 10.54
N ALA A 304 10.32 12.14 10.67
CA ALA A 304 10.69 10.74 10.48
C ALA A 304 11.09 10.45 9.01
N ILE A 305 10.38 11.01 8.03
CA ILE A 305 10.73 10.87 6.60
C ILE A 305 12.13 11.46 6.33
N LEU A 306 12.38 12.70 6.78
CA LEU A 306 13.68 13.35 6.60
C LEU A 306 14.80 12.61 7.33
N ALA A 307 14.54 12.07 8.52
CA ALA A 307 15.49 11.23 9.23
C ALA A 307 15.83 9.95 8.45
N ARG A 308 14.83 9.29 7.84
CA ARG A 308 15.04 8.10 7.00
C ARG A 308 15.86 8.41 5.76
N ILE A 309 15.54 9.49 5.04
CA ILE A 309 16.31 9.95 3.87
C ILE A 309 17.77 10.21 4.25
N LYS A 310 18.01 10.89 5.38
CA LYS A 310 19.38 11.17 5.84
C LYS A 310 20.14 9.88 6.21
N ARG A 311 19.44 8.87 6.75
CA ARG A 311 20.03 7.61 7.21
C ARG A 311 20.33 6.64 6.07
N THR A 312 19.39 6.46 5.14
CA THR A 312 19.44 5.39 4.13
C THR A 312 19.18 5.84 2.69
N GLY A 313 18.82 7.11 2.48
CA GLY A 313 18.48 7.63 1.16
C GLY A 313 19.64 7.61 0.18
N GLU A 314 19.33 7.38 -1.10
CA GLU A 314 20.25 7.63 -2.21
C GLU A 314 20.32 9.16 -2.36
N GLY A 315 21.49 9.78 -2.11
CA GLY A 315 21.69 11.21 -1.86
C GLY A 315 21.25 12.23 -2.94
N ASN A 316 20.43 11.80 -3.91
CA ASN A 316 19.79 12.59 -4.95
C ASN A 316 18.47 13.26 -4.50
N TYR A 317 18.04 13.13 -3.24
CA TYR A 317 16.82 13.78 -2.73
C TYR A 317 16.85 15.33 -2.76
N LYS A 318 18.00 15.96 -3.08
CA LYS A 318 18.10 17.43 -3.17
C LYS A 318 17.31 18.06 -4.34
N SER A 319 16.67 17.29 -5.21
CA SER A 319 15.76 17.81 -6.23
C SER A 319 14.28 17.65 -5.83
N GLY A 320 13.89 18.25 -4.70
CA GLY A 320 12.50 18.67 -4.45
C GLY A 320 12.10 19.87 -5.32
N GLY A 321 12.52 19.87 -6.59
CA GLY A 321 12.27 20.91 -7.55
C GLY A 321 11.11 20.52 -8.44
N VAL A 322 9.97 21.16 -8.21
CA VAL A 322 8.92 21.36 -9.21
C VAL A 322 9.57 21.57 -10.58
N TRP A 323 9.20 20.77 -11.58
CA TRP A 323 9.50 21.07 -12.98
C TRP A 323 8.75 22.36 -13.36
N GLY A 324 9.35 23.51 -13.08
CA GLY A 324 9.07 24.76 -13.77
C GLY A 324 9.87 24.79 -15.07
N PRO A 325 9.33 25.38 -16.15
CA PRO A 325 9.99 25.36 -17.45
C PRO A 325 11.30 26.16 -17.39
N SER A 326 12.35 25.57 -17.93
CA SER A 326 13.65 26.18 -18.30
C SER A 326 14.45 26.86 -17.19
N GLY A 327 15.51 26.17 -16.72
CA GLY A 327 16.59 26.76 -15.92
C GLY A 327 17.90 26.71 -16.69
N SER A 328 18.14 27.72 -17.52
CA SER A 328 19.46 28.08 -18.03
C SER A 328 20.40 28.44 -16.87
N PHE A 329 21.57 27.81 -16.87
CA PHE A 329 22.88 28.38 -16.52
C PHE A 329 22.88 29.56 -15.54
N PHE A 330 23.23 29.33 -14.26
CA PHE A 330 24.15 30.23 -13.54
C PHE A 330 24.76 29.50 -12.33
N LYS A 331 26.08 29.24 -12.43
CA LYS A 331 26.94 28.88 -11.29
C LYS A 331 27.20 30.14 -10.48
N SER A 332 26.86 30.18 -9.19
CA SER A 332 27.38 31.18 -8.26
C SER A 332 28.58 30.60 -7.51
N GLN A 333 29.78 31.13 -7.81
CA GLN A 333 30.99 30.98 -7.01
C GLN A 333 30.84 31.70 -5.66
N PRO A 334 31.54 31.26 -4.59
CA PRO A 334 31.41 31.83 -3.26
C PRO A 334 32.31 33.06 -3.09
N GLY A 335 31.85 34.03 -2.29
CA GLY A 335 32.72 35.02 -1.67
C GLY A 335 32.55 36.46 -2.17
N ARG A 336 31.71 37.22 -1.47
CA ARG A 336 32.05 38.54 -0.90
C ARG A 336 30.84 39.04 -0.11
N GLY A 337 31.03 39.23 1.19
CA GLY A 337 29.99 39.74 2.08
C GLY A 337 29.65 41.19 1.77
N PHE A 338 28.44 41.59 2.14
CA PHE A 338 28.16 42.95 2.59
C PHE A 338 26.96 42.93 3.54
N ASN A 339 27.07 43.84 4.51
CA ASN A 339 26.30 43.94 5.74
C ASN A 339 24.80 44.17 5.57
N VAL A 340 24.10 43.66 6.57
CA VAL A 340 22.80 44.04 7.12
C VAL A 340 22.53 45.55 7.00
N CYS A 341 21.38 45.92 6.44
CA CYS A 341 20.72 47.18 6.79
C CYS A 341 19.19 46.97 6.84
N LEU A 342 18.66 47.16 8.04
CA LEU A 342 17.25 47.23 8.42
C LEU A 342 16.67 48.60 8.05
N LEU A 343 15.52 48.63 7.38
CA LEU A 343 14.51 49.71 7.38
C LEU A 343 13.17 49.00 7.04
N SER A 344 12.25 48.67 7.95
CA SER A 344 11.32 49.51 8.73
C SER A 344 10.64 50.62 7.92
N THR A 345 9.31 50.47 7.75
CA THR A 345 8.23 51.49 7.70
C THR A 345 8.43 52.64 6.69
N GLU A 346 7.55 52.89 5.72
CA GLU A 346 6.09 53.05 5.78
C GLU A 346 5.39 52.55 4.50
#